data_AF-A0A944L5L8-F1
#
_entry.id   AF-A0A944L5L8-F1
#
_cell.length_a   1.000
_cell.length_b   1.000
_cell.length_c   1.000
_cell.angle_alpha   90.00
_cell.angle_beta   90.00
_cell.angle_gamma   90.00
#
_symmetry.space_group_name_H-M   'P 1'
#
loop_
_entity.id
_entity.type
_entity.pdbx_description
1 polymer ?
#
loop_
_entity_poly.entity_id
_entity_poly.type
_entity_poly.pdbx_seq_one_letter_code
_entity_poly.pdbx_strand_id
1 'polypeptide(L)'
;MEELHQSPSWGAAVAAWRRAAVISRPGAERTIAAALETSTGAKDIAAVMHARLINFASRMPSGEFAVVPDPIHTDRPDLADLIDQVSKRIKRRTDSIIRAALVLDPEWKQNLLDALPPNIGADALNSAIGTVAIYRERWGVGDSSLPLGPVPADYEREQQSQTVGVQRLIDAASRAVANQDSDIWLGMPSNREPSLINVGWQL
;
A
#
# COMPACT_ATOMS: atom_id res chain seq x y z
N MET A 1 8.29 -30.69 -12.98
CA MET A 1 8.73 -29.28 -12.80
C MET A 1 9.18 -28.64 -14.11
N GLU A 2 9.77 -29.40 -15.05
CA GLU A 2 10.23 -28.87 -16.35
C GLU A 2 9.10 -28.24 -17.22
N GLU A 3 7.90 -28.82 -17.20
CA GLU A 3 6.75 -28.31 -17.97
C GLU A 3 6.24 -26.93 -17.50
N LEU A 4 6.47 -26.58 -16.23
CA LEU A 4 5.99 -25.33 -15.63
C LEU A 4 6.81 -24.13 -16.10
N HIS A 5 8.12 -24.32 -16.32
CA HIS A 5 9.02 -23.28 -16.83
C HIS A 5 8.82 -22.99 -18.32
N GLN A 6 8.23 -23.94 -19.06
CA GLN A 6 7.88 -23.77 -20.48
C GLN A 6 6.51 -23.11 -20.69
N SER A 7 5.75 -22.88 -19.62
CA SER A 7 4.47 -22.18 -19.72
C SER A 7 4.67 -20.70 -20.09
N PRO A 8 3.91 -20.16 -21.07
CA PRO A 8 3.89 -18.72 -21.35
C PRO A 8 3.51 -17.86 -20.13
N SER A 9 2.76 -18.44 -19.18
CA SER A 9 2.30 -17.77 -17.96
C SER A 9 3.32 -17.82 -16.82
N TRP A 10 4.45 -18.52 -16.98
CA TRP A 10 5.45 -18.71 -15.94
C TRP A 10 6.01 -17.38 -15.41
N GLY A 11 6.41 -16.47 -16.31
CA GLY A 11 6.94 -15.16 -15.92
C GLY A 11 5.94 -14.33 -15.12
N ALA A 12 4.66 -14.38 -15.51
CA ALA A 12 3.58 -13.71 -14.80
C ALA A 12 3.36 -14.34 -13.40
N ALA A 13 3.36 -15.67 -13.31
CA ALA A 13 3.22 -16.39 -12.05
C ALA A 13 4.34 -16.07 -11.06
N VAL A 14 5.60 -16.04 -11.52
CA VAL A 14 6.76 -15.65 -10.71
C VAL A 14 6.66 -14.20 -10.22
N ALA A 15 6.24 -13.28 -11.10
CA ALA A 15 6.04 -11.88 -10.73
C ALA A 15 4.93 -11.72 -9.67
N ALA A 16 3.80 -12.41 -9.83
CA ALA A 16 2.71 -12.42 -8.86
C ALA A 16 3.14 -13.07 -7.53
N TRP A 17 3.95 -14.12 -7.56
CA TRP A 17 4.49 -14.74 -6.36
C TRP A 17 5.38 -13.79 -5.58
N ARG A 18 6.30 -13.09 -6.25
CA ARG A 18 7.17 -12.09 -5.60
C ARG A 18 6.36 -11.01 -4.91
N ARG A 19 5.35 -10.45 -5.59
CA ARG A 19 4.43 -9.46 -4.99
C ARG A 19 3.68 -10.01 -3.78
N ALA A 20 3.12 -11.21 -3.90
CA ALA A 20 2.42 -11.86 -2.80
C ALA A 20 3.34 -12.18 -1.62
N ALA A 21 4.59 -12.56 -1.89
CA ALA A 21 5.58 -12.92 -0.88
C ALA A 21 6.05 -11.70 -0.06
N VAL A 22 6.09 -10.51 -0.67
CA VAL A 22 6.32 -9.24 0.04
C VAL A 22 5.21 -8.96 1.04
N ILE A 23 3.95 -9.20 0.66
CA ILE A 23 2.79 -9.00 1.54
C ILE A 23 2.79 -10.04 2.68
N SER A 24 2.97 -11.32 2.33
CA SER A 24 3.08 -12.41 3.29
C SER A 24 3.67 -13.64 2.61
N ARG A 25 4.96 -13.88 2.85
CA ARG A 25 5.66 -15.07 2.34
C ARG A 25 4.98 -16.39 2.73
N PRO A 26 4.60 -16.64 4.00
CA PRO A 26 3.90 -17.86 4.38
C PRO A 26 2.50 -17.98 3.74
N GLY A 27 1.83 -16.87 3.43
CA GLY A 27 0.54 -16.86 2.74
C GLY A 27 0.66 -17.15 1.25
N ALA A 28 1.68 -16.57 0.60
CA ALA A 28 2.00 -16.82 -0.80
C ALA A 28 2.42 -18.28 -1.03
N GLU A 29 3.24 -18.85 -0.14
CA GLU A 29 3.67 -20.26 -0.20
C GLU A 29 2.47 -21.21 -0.05
N ARG A 30 1.58 -20.97 0.92
CA ARG A 30 0.32 -21.74 1.05
C ARG A 30 -0.58 -21.62 -0.17
N THR A 31 -0.66 -20.44 -0.77
CA THR A 31 -1.46 -20.21 -1.98
C THR A 31 -0.93 -21.00 -3.18
N ILE A 32 0.41 -21.10 -3.32
CA ILE A 32 1.05 -21.95 -4.34
C ILE A 32 0.82 -23.42 -4.05
N ALA A 33 1.03 -23.87 -2.80
CA ALA A 33 0.82 -25.27 -2.42
C ALA A 33 -0.63 -25.70 -2.74
N ALA A 34 -1.62 -24.89 -2.34
CA ALA A 34 -3.02 -25.13 -2.65
C ALA A 34 -3.32 -25.07 -4.15
N ALA A 35 -2.64 -24.21 -4.91
CA ALA A 35 -2.76 -24.16 -6.37
C ALA A 35 -2.27 -25.46 -7.01
N LEU A 36 -1.10 -25.95 -6.59
CA LEU A 36 -0.51 -27.19 -7.10
C LEU A 36 -1.39 -28.40 -6.77
N GLU A 37 -1.86 -28.53 -5.53
CA GLU A 37 -2.72 -29.63 -5.08
C GLU A 37 -4.06 -29.72 -5.83
N THR A 38 -4.64 -28.57 -6.20
CA THR A 38 -5.96 -28.51 -6.85
C THR A 38 -5.90 -28.34 -8.37
N SER A 39 -4.69 -28.37 -8.95
CA SER A 39 -4.45 -28.16 -10.39
C SER A 39 -4.21 -29.45 -11.17
N THR A 40 -4.49 -30.61 -10.57
CA THR A 40 -4.46 -31.92 -11.23
C THR A 40 -5.44 -31.96 -12.40
N GLY A 41 -4.95 -31.68 -13.61
CA GLY A 41 -5.73 -31.59 -14.85
C GLY A 41 -5.83 -30.19 -15.47
N ALA A 42 -5.19 -29.16 -14.89
CA ALA A 42 -5.14 -27.83 -15.48
C ALA A 42 -4.18 -27.81 -16.69
N LYS A 43 -4.65 -27.24 -17.82
CA LYS A 43 -3.87 -27.10 -19.06
C LYS A 43 -2.64 -26.19 -18.89
N ASP A 44 -2.71 -25.23 -17.97
CA ASP A 44 -1.60 -24.34 -17.61
C ASP A 44 -1.60 -24.06 -16.10
N ILE A 45 -0.77 -24.81 -15.38
CA ILE A 45 -0.62 -24.68 -13.92
C ILE A 45 -0.06 -23.30 -13.55
N ALA A 46 0.83 -22.72 -14.37
CA ALA A 46 1.39 -21.40 -14.10
C ALA A 46 0.32 -20.30 -14.19
N ALA A 47 -0.63 -20.40 -15.12
CA ALA A 47 -1.78 -19.48 -15.18
C ALA A 47 -2.65 -19.58 -13.92
N VAL A 48 -2.89 -20.79 -13.40
CA VAL A 48 -3.65 -21.01 -12.16
C VAL A 48 -2.92 -20.40 -10.96
N MET A 49 -1.60 -20.62 -10.86
CA MET A 49 -0.76 -20.01 -9.82
C MET A 49 -0.82 -18.48 -9.89
N HIS A 50 -0.63 -17.91 -11.08
CA HIS A 50 -0.71 -16.46 -11.32
C HIS A 50 -2.06 -15.88 -10.85
N ALA A 51 -3.17 -16.46 -11.30
CA ALA A 51 -4.50 -15.99 -10.95
C ALA A 51 -4.77 -16.06 -9.43
N ARG A 52 -4.33 -17.13 -8.76
CA ARG A 52 -4.50 -17.29 -7.31
C ARG A 52 -3.63 -16.34 -6.51
N LEU A 53 -2.40 -16.11 -6.94
CA LEU A 53 -1.49 -15.16 -6.30
C LEU A 53 -1.96 -13.72 -6.44
N ILE A 54 -2.52 -13.35 -7.61
CA ILE A 54 -3.19 -12.05 -7.79
C ILE A 54 -4.38 -11.93 -6.83
N ASN A 55 -5.24 -12.94 -6.78
CA ASN A 55 -6.43 -12.92 -5.90
C ASN A 55 -6.04 -12.87 -4.41
N PHE A 56 -4.98 -13.58 -4.02
CA PHE A 56 -4.40 -13.48 -2.68
C PHE A 56 -3.92 -12.06 -2.40
N ALA A 57 -3.10 -11.48 -3.27
CA ALA A 57 -2.56 -10.14 -3.11
C ALA A 57 -3.66 -9.06 -3.08
N SER A 58 -4.74 -9.20 -3.86
CA SER A 58 -5.86 -8.26 -3.87
C SER A 58 -6.74 -8.31 -2.60
N ARG A 59 -6.74 -9.45 -1.89
CA ARG A 59 -7.52 -9.63 -0.65
C ARG A 59 -6.77 -9.21 0.59
N MET A 60 -5.45 -9.14 0.52
CA MET A 60 -4.65 -8.66 1.62
C MET A 60 -4.71 -7.13 1.65
N PRO A 61 -4.80 -6.51 2.84
CA PRO A 61 -4.53 -5.09 2.97
C PRO A 61 -3.11 -4.89 2.46
N SER A 62 -2.97 -4.30 1.28
CA SER A 62 -1.67 -4.04 0.66
C SER A 62 -0.88 -3.25 1.68
N GLY A 63 0.15 -3.87 2.26
CA GLY A 63 1.15 -3.14 3.01
C GLY A 63 1.74 -2.16 2.04
N GLU A 64 1.38 -0.89 2.23
CA GLU A 64 1.77 0.27 1.46
C GLU A 64 1.49 0.14 -0.06
N PHE A 65 0.82 1.14 -0.61
CA PHE A 65 0.92 1.38 -2.04
C PHE A 65 2.41 1.61 -2.31
N ALA A 66 3.15 0.56 -2.71
CA ALA A 66 4.58 0.64 -2.95
C ALA A 66 4.78 1.51 -4.19
N VAL A 67 4.85 2.81 -3.93
CA VAL A 67 5.08 3.89 -4.87
C VAL A 67 6.36 3.66 -5.69
N VAL A 68 7.29 2.90 -5.12
CA VAL A 68 8.56 2.50 -5.71
C VAL A 68 8.59 0.97 -5.75
N PRO A 69 8.89 0.36 -6.91
CA PRO A 69 9.11 -1.09 -6.96
C PRO A 69 10.23 -1.47 -5.98
N ASP A 70 10.01 -2.51 -5.18
CA ASP A 70 11.08 -3.09 -4.38
C ASP A 70 12.30 -3.40 -5.25
N PRO A 71 13.53 -3.27 -4.71
CA PRO A 71 14.75 -3.56 -5.46
C PRO A 71 14.69 -4.99 -6.01
N ILE A 72 14.59 -5.10 -7.33
CA ILE A 72 14.59 -6.38 -8.02
C ILE A 72 16.02 -6.91 -8.00
N HIS A 73 16.28 -7.91 -7.16
CA HIS A 73 17.57 -8.57 -7.10
C HIS A 73 17.70 -9.53 -8.29
N THR A 74 18.81 -9.41 -9.02
CA THR A 74 19.15 -10.31 -10.12
C THR A 74 20.64 -10.66 -10.07
N ASP A 75 20.95 -11.92 -10.32
CA ASP A 75 22.33 -12.42 -10.39
C ASP A 75 23.00 -12.11 -11.74
N ARG A 76 22.26 -11.47 -12.65
CA ARG A 76 22.70 -11.08 -13.98
C ARG A 76 23.12 -9.60 -13.99
N PRO A 77 24.43 -9.29 -14.09
CA PRO A 77 24.92 -7.91 -13.95
C PRO A 77 24.38 -6.99 -15.05
N ASP A 78 24.19 -7.50 -16.26
CA ASP A 78 23.60 -6.77 -17.40
C ASP A 78 22.14 -6.35 -17.13
N LEU A 79 21.38 -7.19 -16.44
CA LEU A 79 20.01 -6.88 -16.04
C LEU A 79 19.96 -5.99 -14.79
N ALA A 80 20.92 -6.12 -13.88
CA ALA A 80 21.00 -5.31 -12.67
C ALA A 80 21.12 -3.82 -13.01
N ASP A 81 21.98 -3.47 -13.96
CA ASP A 81 22.16 -2.08 -14.40
C ASP A 81 20.89 -1.50 -15.04
N LEU A 82 20.18 -2.32 -15.82
CA LEU A 82 18.93 -1.89 -16.47
C LEU A 82 17.81 -1.71 -15.43
N ILE A 83 17.69 -2.64 -14.48
CA ILE A 83 16.73 -2.55 -13.37
C ILE A 83 16.99 -1.32 -12.50
N ASP A 84 18.25 -1.03 -12.18
CA ASP A 84 18.63 0.14 -11.40
C ASP A 84 18.27 1.44 -12.13
N GLN A 85 18.57 1.53 -13.44
CA GLN A 85 18.20 2.69 -14.25
C GLN A 85 16.69 2.91 -14.31
N VAL A 86 15.91 1.85 -14.52
CA VAL A 86 14.44 1.93 -14.56
C VAL A 86 13.90 2.34 -13.18
N SER A 87 14.40 1.73 -12.11
CA SER A 87 14.01 2.05 -10.73
C SER A 87 14.29 3.51 -10.39
N LYS A 88 15.49 4.02 -10.73
CA LYS A 88 15.85 5.43 -10.58
C LYS A 88 14.94 6.35 -11.36
N ARG A 89 14.57 5.98 -12.59
CA ARG A 89 13.66 6.78 -13.43
C ARG A 89 12.25 6.83 -12.84
N ILE A 90 11.74 5.70 -12.37
CA ILE A 90 10.43 5.62 -11.70
C ILE A 90 10.44 6.49 -10.46
N LYS A 91 11.44 6.33 -9.58
CA LYS A 91 11.58 7.14 -8.36
C LYS A 91 11.61 8.64 -8.66
N ARG A 92 12.42 9.07 -9.63
CA ARG A 92 12.48 10.49 -10.04
C ARG A 92 11.14 11.01 -10.55
N ARG A 93 10.41 10.22 -11.34
CA ARG A 93 9.07 10.60 -11.84
C ARG A 93 8.10 10.75 -10.68
N THR A 94 8.05 9.77 -9.79
CA THR A 94 7.24 9.82 -8.58
C THR A 94 7.55 11.07 -7.75
N ASP A 95 8.82 11.32 -7.44
CA ASP A 95 9.23 12.47 -6.62
C ASP A 95 8.81 13.79 -7.28
N SER A 96 8.78 13.84 -8.61
CA SER A 96 8.29 15.00 -9.36
C SER A 96 6.78 15.17 -9.23
N ILE A 97 6.01 14.08 -9.30
CA ILE A 97 4.55 14.08 -9.16
C ILE A 97 4.15 14.53 -7.75
N ILE A 98 4.77 13.94 -6.72
CA ILE A 98 4.49 14.31 -5.33
C ILE A 98 4.79 15.79 -5.11
N ARG A 99 5.97 16.27 -5.54
CA ARG A 99 6.34 17.69 -5.40
C ARG A 99 5.37 18.61 -6.11
N ALA A 100 4.96 18.27 -7.33
CA ALA A 100 3.97 19.06 -8.06
C ALA A 100 2.63 19.10 -7.31
N ALA A 101 2.16 17.98 -6.78
CA ALA A 101 0.90 17.91 -6.03
C ALA A 101 0.93 18.66 -4.69
N LEU A 102 2.10 18.72 -4.03
CA LEU A 102 2.27 19.49 -2.79
C LEU A 102 2.27 21.00 -3.05
N VAL A 103 2.89 21.44 -4.15
CA VAL A 103 3.02 22.86 -4.51
C VAL A 103 1.77 23.42 -5.19
N LEU A 104 1.15 22.64 -6.06
CA LEU A 104 -0.06 23.05 -6.77
C LEU A 104 -1.28 22.88 -5.87
N ASP A 105 -2.28 23.72 -6.08
CA ASP A 105 -3.58 23.67 -5.39
C ASP A 105 -4.72 23.32 -6.36
N PRO A 106 -4.72 22.10 -6.94
CA PRO A 106 -5.81 21.66 -7.80
C PRO A 106 -7.08 21.39 -6.98
N GLU A 107 -8.24 21.48 -7.63
CA GLU A 107 -9.56 21.30 -6.99
C GLU A 107 -9.68 19.96 -6.24
N TRP A 108 -9.11 18.89 -6.80
CA TRP A 108 -9.11 17.58 -6.13
C TRP A 108 -8.36 17.57 -4.80
N LYS A 109 -7.32 18.41 -4.64
CA LYS A 109 -6.56 18.54 -3.39
C LYS A 109 -7.41 19.26 -2.35
N GLN A 110 -8.18 20.27 -2.75
CA GLN A 110 -9.12 20.93 -1.84
C GLN A 110 -10.23 19.97 -1.39
N ASN A 111 -10.83 19.23 -2.33
CA ASN A 111 -11.82 18.20 -1.99
C ASN A 111 -11.26 17.09 -1.08
N LEU A 112 -9.97 16.77 -1.21
CA LEU A 112 -9.29 15.85 -0.30
C LEU A 112 -9.12 16.48 1.09
N LEU A 113 -8.71 17.75 1.17
CA LEU A 113 -8.55 18.47 2.44
C LEU A 113 -9.88 18.59 3.19
N ASP A 114 -10.96 18.89 2.50
CA ASP A 114 -12.30 18.99 3.08
C ASP A 114 -12.83 17.65 3.61
N ALA A 115 -12.38 16.53 3.02
CA ALA A 115 -12.72 15.19 3.47
C ALA A 115 -11.86 14.69 4.64
N LEU A 116 -10.73 15.35 4.91
CA LEU A 116 -9.80 14.97 5.98
C LEU A 116 -10.12 15.72 7.29
N PRO A 117 -9.78 15.13 8.46
CA PRO A 117 -9.93 15.84 9.73
C PRO A 117 -9.06 17.11 9.78
N PRO A 118 -9.55 18.22 10.37
CA PRO A 118 -8.83 19.49 10.40
C PRO A 118 -7.50 19.43 11.19
N ASN A 119 -7.35 18.45 12.09
CA ASN A 119 -6.16 18.27 12.93
C ASN A 119 -5.14 17.27 12.35
N ILE A 120 -5.25 16.89 11.08
CA ILE A 120 -4.32 15.94 10.48
C ILE A 120 -2.88 16.49 10.51
N GLY A 121 -1.95 15.69 11.03
CA GLY A 121 -0.53 16.06 11.06
C GLY A 121 0.02 16.29 9.64
N ALA A 122 0.92 17.26 9.49
CA ALA A 122 1.46 17.67 8.19
C ALA A 122 2.08 16.49 7.40
N ASP A 123 2.75 15.56 8.07
CA ASP A 123 3.35 14.38 7.41
C ASP A 123 2.29 13.41 6.87
N ALA A 124 1.23 13.17 7.65
CA ALA A 124 0.11 12.31 7.24
C ALA A 124 -0.66 12.95 6.08
N LEU A 125 -0.85 14.28 6.12
CA LEU A 125 -1.46 15.04 5.04
C LEU A 125 -0.63 14.99 3.74
N ASN A 126 0.68 15.25 3.84
CA ASN A 126 1.60 15.19 2.69
C ASN A 126 1.65 13.79 2.09
N SER A 127 1.63 12.75 2.93
CA SER A 127 1.56 11.36 2.50
C SER A 127 0.25 11.04 1.76
N ALA A 128 -0.89 11.52 2.25
CA ALA A 128 -2.19 11.36 1.61
C ALA A 128 -2.22 12.06 0.23
N ILE A 129 -1.77 13.32 0.16
CA ILE A 129 -1.68 14.09 -1.10
C ILE A 129 -0.77 13.38 -2.11
N GLY A 130 0.41 12.93 -1.66
CA GLY A 130 1.36 12.21 -2.51
C GLY A 130 0.78 10.91 -3.06
N THR A 131 0.12 10.12 -2.21
CA THR A 131 -0.51 8.85 -2.60
C THR A 131 -1.62 9.07 -3.64
N VAL A 132 -2.49 10.05 -3.42
CA VAL A 132 -3.56 10.39 -4.37
C VAL A 132 -2.98 10.89 -5.70
N ALA A 133 -1.95 11.74 -5.68
CA ALA A 133 -1.32 12.24 -6.89
C ALA A 133 -0.74 11.12 -7.77
N ILE A 134 -0.08 10.12 -7.15
CA ILE A 134 0.49 8.99 -7.89
C ILE A 134 -0.63 8.08 -8.43
N TYR A 135 -1.69 7.84 -7.65
CA TYR A 135 -2.86 7.12 -8.12
C TYR A 135 -3.45 7.79 -9.38
N ARG A 136 -3.64 9.11 -9.32
CA ARG A 136 -4.19 9.90 -10.43
C ARG A 136 -3.32 9.83 -11.67
N GLU A 137 -2.01 9.97 -11.53
CA GLU A 137 -1.06 9.81 -12.64
C GLU A 137 -1.17 8.40 -13.25
N ARG A 138 -1.19 7.36 -12.42
CA ARG A 138 -1.19 5.96 -12.87
C ARG A 138 -2.43 5.61 -13.69
N TRP A 139 -3.59 6.13 -13.30
CA TRP A 139 -4.88 5.84 -13.91
C TRP A 139 -5.38 6.93 -14.86
N GLY A 140 -4.57 7.97 -15.13
CA GLY A 140 -4.94 9.05 -16.04
C GLY A 140 -6.09 9.93 -15.54
N VAL A 141 -6.24 10.08 -14.22
CA VAL A 141 -7.28 10.93 -13.60
C VAL A 141 -6.81 12.39 -13.61
N GLY A 142 -6.85 13.03 -14.77
CA GLY A 142 -6.48 14.44 -14.95
C GLY A 142 -7.60 15.41 -14.58
N ASP A 143 -8.74 15.25 -15.24
CA ASP A 143 -9.79 16.28 -15.31
C ASP A 143 -10.87 16.16 -14.21
N SER A 144 -10.75 15.18 -13.32
CA SER A 144 -11.75 14.98 -12.27
C SER A 144 -11.44 15.82 -11.03
N SER A 145 -12.43 16.54 -10.52
CA SER A 145 -12.36 17.22 -9.22
C SER A 145 -12.41 16.25 -8.04
N LEU A 146 -12.83 14.99 -8.24
CA LEU A 146 -12.82 13.98 -7.18
C LEU A 146 -11.38 13.52 -6.94
N PRO A 147 -10.90 13.39 -5.67
CA PRO A 147 -9.53 12.97 -5.36
C PRO A 147 -9.11 11.70 -6.10
N LEU A 148 -9.94 10.66 -6.06
CA LEU A 148 -9.69 9.36 -6.70
C LEU A 148 -10.36 9.23 -8.08
N GLY A 149 -10.92 10.31 -8.62
CA GLY A 149 -11.65 10.25 -9.89
C GLY A 149 -13.03 9.60 -9.78
N PRO A 150 -13.69 9.34 -10.93
CA PRO A 150 -14.95 8.61 -10.96
C PRO A 150 -14.77 7.16 -10.51
N VAL A 151 -15.85 6.54 -10.06
CA VAL A 151 -15.85 5.10 -9.71
C VAL A 151 -15.48 4.28 -10.95
N PRO A 152 -14.45 3.42 -10.89
CA PRO A 152 -14.04 2.61 -12.04
C PRO A 152 -15.13 1.60 -12.44
N ALA A 153 -15.20 1.29 -13.73
CA ALA A 153 -16.17 0.34 -14.27
C ALA A 153 -15.92 -1.09 -13.75
N ASP A 154 -16.95 -1.95 -13.77
CA ASP A 154 -16.88 -3.32 -13.23
C ASP A 154 -15.82 -4.21 -13.88
N TYR A 155 -15.42 -3.90 -15.11
CA TYR A 155 -14.35 -4.61 -15.81
C TYR A 155 -12.95 -4.13 -15.42
N GLU A 156 -12.81 -2.97 -14.77
CA GLU A 156 -11.55 -2.34 -14.35
C GLU A 156 -11.12 -2.81 -12.95
N ARG A 157 -11.13 -4.13 -12.73
CA ARG A 157 -10.93 -4.72 -11.40
C ARG A 157 -9.64 -4.30 -10.70
N GLU A 158 -8.57 -4.06 -11.46
CA GLU A 158 -7.29 -3.59 -10.90
C GLU A 158 -7.42 -2.16 -10.36
N GLN A 159 -8.09 -1.27 -11.09
CA GLN A 159 -8.34 0.09 -10.64
C GLN A 159 -9.26 0.09 -9.42
N GLN A 160 -10.34 -0.69 -9.43
CA GLN A 160 -11.23 -0.83 -8.27
C GLN A 160 -10.48 -1.28 -7.02
N SER A 161 -9.63 -2.30 -7.15
CA SER A 161 -8.83 -2.81 -6.03
C SER A 161 -7.89 -1.74 -5.46
N GLN A 162 -7.29 -0.92 -6.34
CA GLN A 162 -6.40 0.17 -5.92
C GLN A 162 -7.15 1.36 -5.34
N THR A 163 -8.32 1.71 -5.88
CA THR A 163 -9.19 2.74 -5.31
C THR A 163 -9.53 2.38 -3.85
N VAL A 164 -9.92 1.12 -3.61
CA VAL A 164 -10.19 0.63 -2.25
C VAL A 164 -8.93 0.68 -1.36
N GLY A 165 -7.76 0.31 -1.89
CA GLY A 165 -6.49 0.38 -1.17
C GLY A 165 -6.11 1.81 -0.76
N VAL A 166 -6.16 2.76 -1.69
CA VAL A 166 -5.85 4.18 -1.44
C VAL A 166 -6.85 4.78 -0.46
N GLN A 167 -8.15 4.49 -0.60
CA GLN A 167 -9.16 4.96 0.33
C GLN A 167 -8.87 4.50 1.77
N ARG A 168 -8.49 3.22 1.96
CA ARG A 168 -8.13 2.71 3.29
C ARG A 168 -6.92 3.42 3.89
N LEU A 169 -5.94 3.82 3.09
CA LEU A 169 -4.77 4.58 3.55
C LEU A 169 -5.15 5.99 4.01
N ILE A 170 -6.02 6.66 3.25
CA ILE A 170 -6.60 7.96 3.63
C ILE A 170 -7.39 7.83 4.94
N ASP A 171 -8.23 6.80 5.07
CA ASP A 171 -9.02 6.54 6.27
C ASP A 171 -8.14 6.17 7.47
N ALA A 172 -7.02 5.46 7.26
CA ALA A 172 -6.08 5.11 8.31
C ALA A 172 -5.31 6.34 8.82
N ALA A 173 -4.84 7.21 7.91
CA ALA A 173 -4.23 8.49 8.26
C ALA A 173 -5.18 9.37 9.09
N SER A 174 -6.46 9.38 8.71
CA SER A 174 -7.51 10.10 9.43
C SER A 174 -7.75 9.56 10.86
N ARG A 175 -7.71 8.23 11.03
CA ARG A 175 -7.94 7.59 12.36
C ARG A 175 -6.75 7.69 13.30
N ALA A 176 -5.52 7.68 12.77
CA ALA A 176 -4.32 7.82 13.60
C ALA A 176 -4.32 9.14 14.39
N VAL A 177 -4.87 10.20 13.80
CA VAL A 177 -5.03 11.52 14.42
C VAL A 177 -6.12 11.52 15.50
N ALA A 178 -7.26 10.88 15.25
CA ALA A 178 -8.35 10.78 16.23
C ALA A 178 -7.93 10.06 17.53
N ASN A 179 -7.05 9.07 17.42
CA ASN A 179 -6.50 8.37 18.58
C ASN A 179 -5.46 9.21 19.34
N GLN A 180 -4.71 10.09 18.66
CA GLN A 180 -3.77 11.02 19.31
C GLN A 180 -4.51 12.11 20.11
N ASP A 181 -5.59 12.67 19.56
CA ASP A 181 -6.42 13.64 20.28
C ASP A 181 -7.09 12.99 21.52
N SER A 182 -7.39 11.68 21.47
CA SER A 182 -7.98 10.96 22.61
C SER A 182 -7.00 10.72 23.76
N ASP A 183 -5.70 10.54 23.47
CA ASP A 183 -4.65 10.42 24.50
C ASP A 183 -4.34 11.76 25.17
N ILE A 184 -4.51 12.88 24.46
CA ILE A 184 -4.29 14.23 25.02
C ILE A 184 -5.37 14.60 26.05
N TRP A 185 -6.60 14.07 25.94
CA TRP A 185 -7.67 14.31 26.91
C TRP A 185 -7.60 13.45 28.18
N LEU A 186 -6.79 12.37 28.21
CA LEU A 186 -6.51 11.58 29.42
C LEU A 186 -5.33 12.14 30.24
N GLY A 187 -4.71 13.24 29.80
CA GLY A 187 -3.60 13.92 30.45
C GLY A 187 -3.97 15.10 31.36
N MET A 188 -5.22 15.20 31.85
CA MET A 188 -5.55 16.15 32.92
C MET A 188 -4.99 15.64 34.25
N PRO A 189 -4.11 16.40 34.95
CA PRO A 189 -3.56 15.99 36.23
C PRO A 189 -4.66 16.04 37.28
N SER A 190 -5.34 14.91 37.52
CA SER A 190 -6.20 14.76 38.69
C SER A 190 -5.32 14.84 39.93
N ASN A 191 -5.36 16.01 40.57
CA ASN A 191 -5.08 16.27 41.97
C ASN A 191 -5.15 14.97 42.79
N ARG A 192 -3.99 14.44 43.20
CA ARG A 192 -3.90 13.44 44.26
C ARG A 192 -3.20 14.08 45.45
N GLU A 193 -4.00 14.28 46.49
CA GLU A 193 -3.60 14.68 47.83
C GLU A 193 -2.45 13.80 48.36
N PRO A 194 -1.57 14.36 49.21
CA PRO A 194 -0.44 13.64 49.77
C PRO A 194 -0.91 12.63 50.84
N SER A 195 -0.86 11.34 50.54
CA SER A 195 -1.01 10.32 51.58
C SER A 195 0.28 10.23 52.41
N LEU A 196 0.22 10.78 53.62
CA LEU A 196 1.17 10.52 54.70
C LEU A 196 1.19 9.03 55.01
N ILE A 197 2.25 8.32 54.60
CA ILE A 197 2.53 6.98 55.10
C ILE A 197 3.65 7.09 56.14
N ASN A 198 3.20 7.08 57.39
CA ASN A 198 3.97 6.93 58.61
C ASN A 198 4.37 5.45 58.73
N VAL A 199 5.66 5.14 58.70
CA VAL A 199 6.17 3.84 59.18
C VAL A 199 7.41 4.11 60.00
N GLY A 200 7.25 3.93 61.31
CA GLY A 200 8.26 4.17 62.33
C GLY A 200 9.40 3.16 62.27
N TRP A 201 10.60 3.69 62.43
CA TRP A 201 11.72 2.97 63.01
C TRP A 201 11.84 3.38 64.47
N GLN A 202 11.75 2.42 65.39
CA GLN A 202 12.30 2.60 66.73
C GLN A 202 12.88 1.28 67.26
N LEU A 203 14.21 1.32 67.36
CA LEU A 203 15.18 0.62 68.23
C LEU A 203 15.17 -0.91 68.24
#